data_AF-A0A9E1W491-F1
#
_entry.id   AF-A0A9E1W491-F1
#
_cell.length_a   1.000
_cell.length_b   1.000
_cell.length_c   1.000
_cell.angle_alpha   90.00
_cell.angle_beta   90.00
_cell.angle_gamma   90.00
#
_symmetry.space_group_name_H-M   'P 1'
#
loop_
_entity.id
_entity.type
_entity.pdbx_description
1 polymer ?
#
loop_
_entity_poly.entity_id
_entity_poly.type
_entity_poly.pdbx_seq_one_letter_code
_entity_poly.pdbx_strand_id
1 'polypeptide(L)'
;VWAGASIHAATTTALISGLLLGLGALGLPLAAGLSGQQAALVGFAFSFSSTVCAVKALEERNEATSLRGKLAVGILVVQDIFAVVFLTLTVETPRSIWAIPVVIGVPAAKPVYGWLLDRAGHGELLLLLGLALAVAVGAESFSEVGLKPDLGALLVGLTQANHSRASELASTLLGFKDILLIGFFLSIALEGTPGFPEIGVALVLLLILPPKAAGFVWLTSRFRFRVRTAWHMSVTLATSSEFGLSVAVVSVN
;
A
#
# COMPACT_ATOMS: atom_id res chain seq x y z
N VAL A 1 -15.39 -3.54 -1.76
CA VAL A 1 -13.99 -3.09 -1.61
C VAL A 1 -13.44 -3.50 -0.25
N TRP A 2 -13.87 -2.89 0.86
CA TRP A 2 -13.43 -3.24 2.23
C TRP A 2 -13.45 -4.74 2.53
N ALA A 3 -14.62 -5.38 2.41
CA ALA A 3 -14.73 -6.83 2.62
C ALA A 3 -13.81 -7.64 1.70
N GLY A 4 -13.62 -7.21 0.45
CA GLY A 4 -12.73 -7.85 -0.49
C GLY A 4 -11.26 -7.79 -0.05
N ALA A 5 -10.80 -6.59 0.32
CA ALA A 5 -9.45 -6.37 0.80
C ALA A 5 -9.19 -7.11 2.13
N SER A 6 -10.10 -7.03 3.10
CA SER A 6 -9.95 -7.67 4.41
C SER A 6 -9.96 -9.19 4.32
N ILE A 7 -10.91 -9.78 3.58
CA ILE A 7 -10.99 -11.24 3.43
C ILE A 7 -9.77 -11.75 2.67
N HIS A 8 -9.39 -11.08 1.57
CA HIS A 8 -8.20 -11.47 0.82
C HIS A 8 -6.94 -11.37 1.69
N ALA A 9 -6.75 -10.26 2.40
CA ALA A 9 -5.59 -10.09 3.27
C ALA A 9 -5.52 -11.19 4.33
N ALA A 10 -6.60 -11.40 5.10
CA ALA A 10 -6.64 -12.42 6.15
C ALA A 10 -6.42 -13.85 5.60
N THR A 11 -7.07 -14.19 4.47
CA THR A 11 -6.93 -15.52 3.86
C THR A 11 -5.55 -15.75 3.27
N THR A 12 -4.98 -14.78 2.55
CA THR A 12 -3.62 -14.86 2.02
C THR A 12 -2.59 -14.95 3.14
N THR A 13 -2.74 -14.15 4.20
CA THR A 13 -1.88 -14.26 5.39
C THR A 13 -1.96 -15.66 5.98
N ALA A 14 -3.15 -16.15 6.32
CA ALA A 14 -3.31 -17.47 6.92
C ALA A 14 -2.75 -18.61 6.05
N LEU A 15 -2.99 -18.57 4.74
CA LEU A 15 -2.52 -19.59 3.80
C LEU A 15 -0.99 -19.58 3.67
N ILE A 16 -0.38 -18.39 3.51
CA ILE A 16 1.08 -18.28 3.37
C ILE A 16 1.77 -18.62 4.69
N SER A 17 1.25 -18.15 5.82
CA SER A 17 1.80 -18.49 7.13
C SER A 17 1.71 -19.99 7.41
N GLY A 18 0.56 -20.61 7.11
CA GLY A 18 0.38 -22.05 7.24
C GLY A 18 1.31 -22.84 6.33
N LEU A 19 1.51 -22.38 5.09
CA LEU A 19 2.48 -22.96 4.15
C LEU A 19 3.91 -22.86 4.72
N LEU A 20 4.34 -21.69 5.16
CA LEU A 20 5.69 -21.48 5.71
C LEU A 20 5.93 -22.34 6.95
N LEU A 21 4.98 -22.40 7.88
CA LEU A 21 5.10 -23.27 9.07
C LEU A 21 5.11 -24.75 8.70
N GLY A 22 4.33 -25.16 7.71
CA GLY A 22 4.35 -26.53 7.18
C GLY A 22 5.70 -26.89 6.53
N LEU A 23 6.26 -25.99 5.73
CA LEU A 23 7.59 -26.16 5.14
C LEU A 23 8.69 -26.19 6.22
N GLY A 24 8.54 -25.38 7.27
CA GLY A 24 9.44 -25.37 8.43
C GLY A 24 9.39 -26.70 9.20
N ALA A 25 8.19 -27.27 9.39
CA ALA A 25 8.01 -28.59 10.01
C ALA A 25 8.61 -29.74 9.18
N LEU A 26 8.69 -29.58 7.86
CA LEU A 26 9.37 -30.51 6.95
C LEU A 26 10.90 -30.33 6.92
N GLY A 27 11.44 -29.36 7.68
CA GLY A 27 12.87 -29.12 7.77
C GLY A 27 13.48 -28.39 6.57
N LEU A 28 12.66 -27.71 5.75
CA LEU A 28 13.17 -26.97 4.60
C LEU A 28 13.95 -25.73 5.04
N PRO A 29 15.18 -25.50 4.53
CA PRO A 29 16.07 -24.43 5.02
C PRO A 29 15.46 -23.02 4.98
N LEU A 30 14.57 -22.75 4.02
CA LEU A 30 13.94 -21.43 3.82
C LEU A 30 12.92 -21.07 4.91
N ALA A 31 12.37 -22.07 5.61
CA ALA A 31 11.34 -21.87 6.63
C ALA A 31 11.68 -22.52 7.97
N ALA A 32 12.77 -23.30 8.02
CA ALA A 32 13.29 -23.90 9.23
C ALA A 32 13.74 -22.79 10.20
N GLY A 33 13.02 -22.63 11.30
CA GLY A 33 13.31 -21.63 12.32
C GLY A 33 12.39 -20.41 12.33
N LEU A 34 11.45 -20.27 11.39
CA LEU A 34 10.45 -19.22 11.46
C LEU A 34 9.51 -19.45 12.65
N SER A 35 9.39 -18.44 13.52
CA SER A 35 8.35 -18.44 14.55
C SER A 35 6.97 -18.27 13.92
N GLY A 36 5.92 -18.65 14.65
CA GLY A 36 4.54 -18.41 14.22
C GLY A 36 4.25 -16.94 13.90
N GLN A 37 4.85 -16.03 14.68
CA GLN A 37 4.75 -14.60 14.44
C GLN A 37 5.47 -14.16 13.16
N GLN A 38 6.69 -14.64 12.92
CA GLN A 38 7.44 -14.32 11.70
C GLN A 38 6.71 -14.83 10.45
N ALA A 39 6.19 -16.06 10.49
CA ALA A 39 5.38 -16.60 9.41
C ALA A 39 4.10 -15.79 9.16
N ALA A 40 3.46 -15.28 10.23
CA ALA A 40 2.31 -14.37 10.14
C ALA A 40 2.67 -13.04 9.47
N LEU A 41 3.79 -12.43 9.88
CA LEU A 41 4.27 -11.17 9.30
C LEU A 41 4.64 -11.31 7.82
N VAL A 42 5.33 -12.39 7.45
CA VAL A 42 5.64 -12.68 6.05
C VAL A 42 4.37 -12.93 5.24
N GLY A 43 3.42 -13.72 5.77
CA GLY A 43 2.12 -13.92 5.12
C GLY A 43 1.33 -12.62 4.94
N PHE A 44 1.42 -11.70 5.91
CA PHE A 44 0.82 -10.38 5.83
C PHE A 44 1.49 -9.50 4.78
N ALA A 45 2.82 -9.50 4.72
CA ALA A 45 3.59 -8.80 3.69
C ALA A 45 3.18 -9.21 2.26
N PHE A 46 3.03 -10.50 2.00
CA PHE A 46 2.64 -11.01 0.66
C PHE A 46 1.17 -10.75 0.29
N SER A 47 0.32 -10.42 1.27
CA SER A 47 -1.07 -10.08 1.01
C SER A 47 -1.23 -8.76 0.24
N PHE A 48 -0.27 -7.83 0.40
CA PHE A 48 -0.29 -6.51 -0.23
C PHE A 48 0.03 -6.54 -1.71
N SER A 49 -0.76 -5.84 -2.51
CA SER A 49 -0.58 -5.70 -3.95
C SER A 49 0.01 -4.31 -4.26
N SER A 50 0.93 -4.21 -5.21
CA SER A 50 1.55 -2.90 -5.52
C SER A 50 0.54 -1.98 -6.19
N THR A 51 0.29 -0.84 -5.56
CA THR A 51 -0.61 0.19 -6.07
C THR A 51 -0.03 0.83 -7.31
N VAL A 52 1.28 1.09 -7.29
CA VAL A 52 2.05 1.63 -8.41
C VAL A 52 1.89 0.77 -9.66
N CYS A 53 2.24 -0.52 -9.57
CA CYS A 53 2.21 -1.41 -10.73
C CYS A 53 0.79 -1.59 -11.25
N ALA A 54 -0.18 -1.76 -10.34
CA ALA A 54 -1.58 -2.00 -10.72
C ALA A 54 -2.22 -0.75 -11.36
N VAL A 55 -2.01 0.43 -10.79
CA VAL A 55 -2.52 1.70 -11.33
C VAL A 55 -1.88 2.00 -12.68
N LYS A 56 -0.55 1.84 -12.82
CA LYS A 56 0.14 2.06 -14.10
C LYS A 56 -0.38 1.09 -15.17
N ALA A 57 -0.54 -0.18 -14.85
CA ALA A 57 -1.10 -1.17 -15.78
C ALA A 57 -2.55 -0.85 -16.20
N LEU A 58 -3.35 -0.24 -15.33
CA LEU A 58 -4.70 0.23 -15.65
C LEU A 58 -4.67 1.49 -16.53
N GLU A 59 -3.77 2.43 -16.28
CA GLU A 59 -3.60 3.64 -17.09
C GLU A 59 -3.14 3.30 -18.51
N GLU A 60 -2.15 2.43 -18.68
CA GLU A 60 -1.66 1.98 -20.00
C GLU A 60 -2.76 1.34 -20.85
N ARG A 61 -3.75 0.73 -20.19
CA ARG A 61 -4.91 0.11 -20.87
C ARG A 61 -6.10 1.07 -21.01
N ASN A 62 -6.01 2.31 -20.52
CA ASN A 62 -7.14 3.24 -20.39
C ASN A 62 -8.33 2.65 -19.59
N GLU A 63 -8.04 1.83 -18.58
CA GLU A 63 -9.03 1.11 -17.77
C GLU A 63 -9.20 1.68 -16.36
N ALA A 64 -8.44 2.71 -15.96
CA ALA A 64 -8.46 3.27 -14.60
C ALA A 64 -9.85 3.74 -14.14
N THR A 65 -10.66 4.31 -15.06
CA THR A 65 -12.02 4.79 -14.77
C THR A 65 -13.10 3.71 -14.94
N SER A 66 -12.74 2.53 -15.46
CA SER A 66 -13.67 1.41 -15.63
C SER A 66 -14.11 0.81 -14.29
N LEU A 67 -15.21 0.05 -14.27
CA LEU A 67 -15.68 -0.61 -13.04
C LEU A 67 -14.59 -1.48 -12.39
N ARG A 68 -13.86 -2.28 -13.18
CA ARG A 68 -12.74 -3.10 -12.70
C ARG A 68 -11.57 -2.27 -12.19
N GLY A 69 -11.28 -1.13 -12.84
CA GLY A 69 -10.24 -0.20 -12.40
C GLY A 69 -10.59 0.43 -11.06
N LYS A 70 -11.80 0.98 -10.92
CA LYS A 70 -12.31 1.54 -9.66
C LYS A 70 -12.32 0.52 -8.53
N LEU A 71 -12.70 -0.74 -8.80
CA LEU A 71 -12.68 -1.80 -7.80
C LEU A 71 -11.25 -2.18 -7.39
N ALA A 72 -10.33 -2.32 -8.34
CA ALA A 72 -8.92 -2.62 -8.07
C ALA A 72 -8.27 -1.50 -7.26
N VAL A 73 -8.36 -0.25 -7.72
CA VAL A 73 -7.86 0.94 -7.00
C VAL A 73 -8.46 1.04 -5.60
N GLY A 74 -9.76 0.79 -5.45
CA GLY A 74 -10.39 0.77 -4.13
C GLY A 74 -9.79 -0.29 -3.20
N ILE A 75 -9.53 -1.50 -3.70
CA ILE A 75 -8.91 -2.58 -2.90
C ILE A 75 -7.49 -2.18 -2.49
N LEU A 76 -6.72 -1.62 -3.42
CA LEU A 76 -5.36 -1.13 -3.22
C LEU A 76 -5.30 -0.06 -2.13
N VAL A 77 -6.19 0.94 -2.17
CA VAL A 77 -6.26 2.00 -1.14
C VAL A 77 -6.54 1.41 0.25
N VAL A 78 -7.45 0.43 0.36
CA VAL A 78 -7.73 -0.23 1.64
C VAL A 78 -6.53 -1.06 2.13
N GLN A 79 -5.82 -1.72 1.21
CA GLN A 79 -4.59 -2.45 1.50
C GLN A 79 -3.50 -1.50 2.03
N ASP A 80 -3.27 -0.36 1.40
CA ASP A 80 -2.31 0.64 1.87
C ASP A 80 -2.67 1.18 3.26
N ILE A 81 -3.95 1.42 3.54
CA ILE A 81 -4.41 1.79 4.89
C ILE A 81 -4.02 0.71 5.91
N PHE A 82 -4.22 -0.58 5.60
CA PHE A 82 -3.81 -1.66 6.50
C PHE A 82 -2.30 -1.67 6.73
N ALA A 83 -1.50 -1.52 5.67
CA ALA A 83 -0.05 -1.48 5.77
C ALA A 83 0.42 -0.32 6.65
N VAL A 84 -0.08 0.90 6.39
CA VAL A 84 0.30 2.11 7.13
C VAL A 84 -0.11 2.03 8.60
N VAL A 85 -1.34 1.56 8.89
CA VAL A 85 -1.80 1.36 10.27
C VAL A 85 -0.94 0.31 10.97
N PHE A 86 -0.69 -0.83 10.33
CA PHE A 86 0.14 -1.88 10.89
C PHE A 86 1.55 -1.38 11.20
N LEU A 87 2.22 -0.75 10.24
CA LEU A 87 3.57 -0.21 10.40
C LEU A 87 3.63 0.83 11.51
N THR A 88 2.60 1.69 11.64
CA THR A 88 2.55 2.67 12.74
C THR A 88 2.43 2.00 14.11
N LEU A 89 1.70 0.89 14.21
CA LEU A 89 1.52 0.17 15.46
C LEU A 89 2.75 -0.64 15.86
N THR A 90 3.51 -1.17 14.89
CA THR A 90 4.71 -1.98 15.13
C THR A 90 5.99 -1.19 15.33
N VAL A 91 6.01 0.08 14.94
CA VAL A 91 7.17 0.93 15.19
C VAL A 91 7.27 1.21 16.70
N GLU A 92 8.41 0.83 17.29
CA GLU A 92 8.70 0.96 18.73
C GLU A 92 9.21 2.36 19.13
N THR A 93 8.99 3.39 18.31
CA THR A 93 9.38 4.75 18.66
C THR A 93 8.57 5.25 19.85
N PRO A 94 9.21 5.90 20.85
CA PRO A 94 8.48 6.57 21.92
C PRO A 94 7.54 7.61 21.34
N ARG A 95 6.23 7.36 21.43
CA ARG A 95 5.21 8.28 20.90
C ARG A 95 5.09 9.47 21.84
N SER A 96 5.18 10.67 21.27
CA SER A 96 4.98 11.91 22.01
C SER A 96 3.54 12.01 22.51
N ILE A 97 3.32 12.70 23.63
CA ILE A 97 1.97 13.05 24.13
C ILE A 97 1.15 13.81 23.08
N TRP A 98 1.83 14.45 22.14
CA TRP A 98 1.25 15.20 21.02
C TRP A 98 0.74 14.33 19.87
N ALA A 99 1.00 13.02 19.86
CA ALA A 99 0.56 12.13 18.78
C ALA A 99 -0.96 12.15 18.58
N ILE A 100 -1.74 12.08 19.66
CA ILE A 100 -3.22 12.11 19.58
C ILE A 100 -3.71 13.48 19.08
N PRO A 101 -3.27 14.62 19.67
CA PRO A 101 -3.60 15.94 19.14
C PRO A 101 -3.28 16.13 17.66
N VAL A 102 -2.13 15.64 17.16
CA VAL A 102 -1.76 15.78 15.74
C VAL A 102 -2.69 14.97 14.84
N VAL A 103 -2.97 13.70 15.20
CA VAL A 103 -3.88 12.84 14.44
C VAL A 103 -5.29 13.42 14.32
N ILE A 104 -5.76 14.12 15.37
CA ILE A 104 -7.07 14.78 15.35
C ILE A 104 -6.99 16.16 14.68
N GLY A 105 -5.89 16.88 14.88
CA GLY A 105 -5.64 18.23 14.40
C GLY A 105 -5.60 18.32 12.88
N VAL A 106 -4.99 17.34 12.21
CA VAL A 106 -4.93 17.31 10.74
C VAL A 106 -6.33 17.26 10.11
N PRO A 107 -7.22 16.32 10.45
CA PRO A 107 -8.61 16.37 9.97
C PRO A 107 -9.38 17.61 10.41
N ALA A 108 -9.13 18.12 11.62
CA ALA A 108 -9.79 19.33 12.11
C ALA A 108 -9.39 20.59 11.32
N ALA A 109 -8.21 20.61 10.71
CA ALA A 109 -7.72 21.68 9.85
C ALA A 109 -8.24 21.62 8.40
N LYS A 110 -9.12 20.66 8.08
CA LYS A 110 -9.83 20.58 6.78
C LYS A 110 -10.37 21.91 6.23
N PRO A 111 -11.06 22.79 6.99
CA PRO A 111 -11.54 24.06 6.44
C PRO A 111 -10.39 24.98 5.98
N VAL A 112 -9.23 24.93 6.66
CA VAL A 112 -8.05 25.69 6.26
C VAL A 112 -7.50 25.15 4.94
N TYR A 113 -7.38 23.83 4.82
CA TYR A 113 -6.88 23.24 3.58
C TYR A 113 -7.84 23.45 2.41
N GLY A 114 -9.15 23.38 2.64
CA GLY A 114 -10.17 23.70 1.63
C GLY A 114 -10.07 25.15 1.17
N TRP A 115 -9.94 26.09 2.11
CA TRP A 115 -9.72 27.50 1.80
C TRP A 115 -8.44 27.72 0.98
N LEU A 116 -7.34 27.06 1.34
CA LEU A 116 -6.09 27.11 0.55
C LEU A 116 -6.28 26.53 -0.85
N LEU A 117 -7.01 25.41 -0.99
CA LEU A 117 -7.30 24.81 -2.29
C LEU A 117 -8.17 25.73 -3.15
N ASP A 118 -9.15 26.43 -2.60
CA ASP A 118 -9.97 27.37 -3.36
C ASP A 118 -9.20 28.62 -3.80
N ARG A 119 -8.14 28.98 -3.06
CA ARG A 119 -7.28 30.13 -3.34
C ARG A 119 -6.11 29.80 -4.26
N ALA A 120 -5.58 28.58 -4.17
CA ALA A 120 -4.58 28.08 -5.08
C ALA A 120 -5.18 28.10 -6.49
N GLY A 121 -4.49 28.69 -7.45
CA GLY A 121 -4.93 28.67 -8.85
C GLY A 121 -4.87 27.25 -9.44
N HIS A 122 -4.49 27.15 -10.70
CA HIS A 122 -4.38 25.88 -11.42
C HIS A 122 -2.91 25.48 -11.64
N GLY A 123 -2.68 24.23 -12.04
CA GLY A 123 -1.37 23.76 -12.47
C GLY A 123 -0.33 23.71 -11.35
N GLU A 124 0.81 24.38 -11.53
CA GLU A 124 1.99 24.27 -10.66
C GLU A 124 1.73 24.72 -9.23
N LEU A 125 0.92 25.76 -9.01
CA LEU A 125 0.62 26.24 -7.66
C LEU A 125 -0.22 25.21 -6.88
N LEU A 126 -1.13 24.52 -7.56
CA LEU A 126 -1.92 23.44 -6.97
C LEU A 126 -1.05 22.22 -6.65
N LEU A 127 -0.09 21.90 -7.51
CA LEU A 127 0.90 20.86 -7.25
C LEU A 127 1.73 21.17 -6.00
N LEU A 128 2.30 22.38 -5.94
CA LEU A 128 3.12 22.83 -4.82
C LEU A 128 2.32 22.80 -3.52
N LEU A 129 1.06 23.24 -3.54
CA LEU A 129 0.17 23.13 -2.39
C LEU A 129 -0.07 21.66 -2.00
N GLY A 130 -0.36 20.79 -2.97
CA GLY A 130 -0.56 19.36 -2.72
C GLY A 130 0.65 18.70 -2.06
N LEU A 131 1.84 18.96 -2.60
CA LEU A 131 3.10 18.44 -2.08
C LEU A 131 3.41 19.03 -0.69
N ALA A 132 3.19 20.34 -0.50
CA ALA A 132 3.39 20.99 0.79
C ALA A 132 2.44 20.43 1.86
N LEU A 133 1.16 20.20 1.52
CA LEU A 133 0.22 19.57 2.43
C LEU A 133 0.63 18.12 2.74
N ALA A 134 1.05 17.34 1.75
CA ALA A 134 1.45 15.95 1.98
C ALA A 134 2.75 15.83 2.80
N VAL A 135 3.78 16.61 2.47
CA VAL A 135 5.11 16.54 3.09
C VAL A 135 5.17 17.36 4.37
N ALA A 136 4.92 18.67 4.30
CA ALA A 136 5.11 19.54 5.46
C ALA A 136 4.00 19.37 6.51
N VAL A 137 2.74 19.24 6.09
CA VAL A 137 1.63 19.06 7.05
C VAL A 137 1.44 17.60 7.41
N GLY A 138 1.50 16.68 6.45
CA GLY A 138 1.34 15.25 6.69
C GLY A 138 2.58 14.61 7.29
N ALA A 139 3.61 14.43 6.48
CA ALA A 139 4.79 13.64 6.82
C ALA A 139 5.58 14.21 8.02
N GLU A 140 5.94 15.49 7.98
CA GLU A 140 6.77 16.13 9.03
C GLU A 140 6.05 16.18 10.38
N SER A 141 4.79 16.64 10.43
CA SER A 141 4.07 16.76 11.70
C SER A 141 3.88 15.41 12.41
N PHE A 142 3.77 14.31 11.65
CA PHE A 142 3.69 12.96 12.19
C PHE A 142 5.06 12.44 12.64
N SER A 143 6.10 12.72 11.87
CA SER A 143 7.49 12.40 12.23
C SER A 143 7.89 13.00 13.57
N GLU A 144 7.57 14.28 13.80
CA GLU A 144 7.90 15.01 15.03
C GLU A 144 7.26 14.41 16.29
N VAL A 145 6.10 13.77 16.15
CA VAL A 145 5.40 13.12 17.28
C VAL A 145 5.70 11.62 17.41
N GLY A 146 6.65 11.11 16.62
CA GLY A 146 7.07 9.70 16.63
C GLY A 146 6.09 8.77 15.91
N LEU A 147 5.28 9.28 14.97
CA LEU A 147 4.42 8.50 14.09
C LEU A 147 5.04 8.37 12.70
N LYS A 148 4.63 7.35 11.95
CA LYS A 148 5.17 7.10 10.61
C LYS A 148 4.73 8.22 9.64
N PRO A 149 5.65 8.82 8.86
CA PRO A 149 5.32 9.93 7.95
C PRO A 149 4.23 9.58 6.91
N ASP A 150 4.22 8.33 6.44
CA ASP A 150 3.22 7.82 5.47
C ASP A 150 1.78 7.96 5.98
N LEU A 151 1.58 7.80 7.30
CA LEU A 151 0.27 7.96 7.93
C LEU A 151 -0.22 9.40 7.84
N GLY A 152 0.67 10.37 8.08
CA GLY A 152 0.32 11.78 8.00
C GLY A 152 -0.01 12.20 6.57
N ALA A 153 0.80 11.80 5.59
CA ALA A 153 0.54 12.06 4.18
C ALA A 153 -0.78 11.44 3.71
N LEU A 154 -1.07 10.20 4.11
CA LEU A 154 -2.33 9.51 3.84
C LEU A 154 -3.51 10.25 4.47
N LEU A 155 -3.40 10.67 5.74
CA LEU A 155 -4.49 11.35 6.45
C LEU A 155 -4.82 12.69 5.81
N VAL A 156 -3.81 13.48 5.42
CA VAL A 156 -4.00 14.71 4.66
C VAL A 156 -4.71 14.42 3.34
N GLY A 157 -4.28 13.42 2.57
CA GLY A 157 -4.96 13.02 1.33
C GLY A 157 -6.43 12.64 1.54
N LEU A 158 -6.73 11.83 2.56
CA LEU A 158 -8.09 11.39 2.89
C LEU A 158 -9.00 12.54 3.30
N THR A 159 -8.49 13.53 4.04
CA THR A 159 -9.27 14.70 4.47
C THR A 159 -9.73 15.56 3.30
N GLN A 160 -8.94 15.56 2.22
CA GLN A 160 -9.17 16.34 1.01
C GLN A 160 -9.96 15.59 -0.07
N ALA A 161 -10.15 14.27 0.08
CA ALA A 161 -10.77 13.42 -0.94
C ALA A 161 -12.20 13.84 -1.36
N ASN A 162 -12.93 14.53 -0.47
CA ASN A 162 -14.30 15.02 -0.72
C ASN A 162 -14.36 16.49 -1.17
N HIS A 163 -13.23 17.15 -1.42
CA HIS A 163 -13.20 18.53 -1.89
C HIS A 163 -13.56 18.61 -3.38
N SER A 164 -14.18 19.71 -3.83
CA SER A 164 -14.55 19.94 -5.24
C SER A 164 -13.34 19.83 -6.18
N ARG A 165 -12.18 20.29 -5.71
CA ARG A 165 -10.89 20.26 -6.42
C ARG A 165 -10.04 19.01 -6.21
N ALA A 166 -10.54 18.00 -5.49
CA ALA A 166 -9.77 16.79 -5.19
C ALA A 166 -9.32 16.03 -6.45
N SER A 167 -10.20 15.95 -7.47
CA SER A 167 -9.88 15.30 -8.73
C SER A 167 -8.78 16.03 -9.50
N GLU A 168 -8.80 17.36 -9.49
CA GLU A 168 -7.78 18.18 -10.15
C GLU A 168 -6.43 18.00 -9.45
N LEU A 169 -6.42 18.14 -8.12
CA LEU A 169 -5.23 17.94 -7.30
C LEU A 169 -4.61 16.55 -7.52
N ALA A 170 -5.43 15.49 -7.51
CA ALA A 170 -4.98 14.13 -7.77
C ALA A 170 -4.36 14.00 -9.17
N SER A 171 -4.99 14.57 -10.20
CA SER A 171 -4.45 14.53 -11.56
C SER A 171 -3.09 15.23 -11.69
N THR A 172 -2.90 16.35 -10.99
CA THR A 172 -1.64 17.08 -11.00
C THR A 172 -0.54 16.33 -10.25
N LEU A 173 -0.85 15.76 -9.07
CA LEU A 173 0.09 14.94 -8.30
C LEU A 173 0.50 13.66 -9.06
N LEU A 174 -0.44 13.03 -9.77
CA LEU A 174 -0.15 11.85 -10.60
C LEU A 174 0.84 12.17 -11.74
N GLY A 175 0.89 13.42 -12.21
CA GLY A 175 1.89 13.85 -13.19
C GLY A 175 3.35 13.74 -12.68
N PHE A 176 3.56 13.78 -11.37
CA PHE A 176 4.89 13.70 -10.74
C PHE A 176 5.22 12.33 -10.16
N LYS A 177 4.26 11.40 -10.16
CA LYS A 177 4.45 10.07 -9.54
C LYS A 177 5.63 9.31 -10.13
N ASP A 178 5.84 9.42 -11.45
CA ASP A 178 6.88 8.64 -12.14
C ASP A 178 8.28 9.07 -11.66
N ILE A 179 8.49 10.37 -11.38
CA ILE A 179 9.76 10.89 -10.83
C ILE A 179 9.97 10.40 -9.39
N LEU A 180 8.95 10.49 -8.54
CA LEU A 180 9.04 9.99 -7.15
C LEU A 180 9.32 8.49 -7.11
N LEU A 181 8.69 7.75 -8.02
CA LEU A 181 8.83 6.31 -8.13
C LEU A 181 10.22 5.89 -8.62
N ILE A 182 10.81 6.64 -9.55
CA ILE A 182 12.21 6.45 -9.96
C ILE A 182 13.12 6.62 -8.74
N GLY A 183 12.92 7.66 -7.93
CA GLY A 183 13.68 7.86 -6.70
C GLY A 183 13.53 6.71 -5.70
N PHE A 184 12.30 6.23 -5.50
CA PHE A 184 11.99 5.11 -4.60
C PHE A 184 12.66 3.79 -5.04
N PHE A 185 12.51 3.39 -6.30
CA PHE A 185 13.13 2.15 -6.78
C PHE A 185 14.65 2.26 -6.87
N LEU A 186 15.17 3.45 -7.17
CA LEU A 186 16.60 3.70 -7.12
C LEU A 186 17.14 3.55 -5.69
N SER A 187 16.43 4.04 -4.67
CA SER A 187 16.89 3.88 -3.28
C SER A 187 16.96 2.40 -2.87
N ILE A 188 15.98 1.58 -3.27
CA ILE A 188 16.03 0.12 -3.05
C ILE A 188 17.20 -0.51 -3.81
N ALA A 189 17.41 -0.13 -5.08
CA ALA A 189 18.50 -0.69 -5.89
C ALA A 189 19.90 -0.34 -5.33
N LEU A 190 20.02 0.79 -4.63
CA LEU A 190 21.25 1.22 -3.98
C LEU A 190 21.53 0.48 -2.66
N GLU A 191 20.55 -0.18 -2.04
CA GLU A 191 20.75 -0.98 -0.82
C GLU A 191 21.61 -2.23 -1.08
N GLY A 192 21.63 -2.74 -2.31
CA GLY A 192 22.53 -3.82 -2.70
C GLY A 192 22.09 -4.58 -3.94
N THR A 193 22.99 -5.38 -4.49
CA THR A 193 22.70 -6.31 -5.58
C THR A 193 22.40 -7.71 -5.03
N PRO A 194 21.29 -8.36 -5.42
CA PRO A 194 20.98 -9.70 -4.95
C PRO A 194 21.99 -10.71 -5.52
N GLY A 195 22.43 -11.65 -4.69
CA GLY A 195 23.22 -12.79 -5.12
C GLY A 195 22.36 -13.89 -5.75
N PHE A 196 23.00 -14.98 -6.17
CA PHE A 196 22.31 -16.14 -6.74
C PHE A 196 21.30 -16.80 -5.78
N PRO A 197 21.57 -16.95 -4.46
CA PRO A 197 20.59 -17.49 -3.52
C PRO A 197 19.33 -16.64 -3.43
N GLU A 198 19.46 -15.31 -3.37
CA GLU A 198 18.35 -14.36 -3.26
C GLU A 198 17.49 -14.38 -4.53
N ILE A 199 18.11 -14.50 -5.71
CA ILE A 199 17.39 -14.69 -6.98
C ILE A 199 16.60 -16.00 -6.94
N GLY A 200 17.19 -17.08 -6.43
CA GLY A 200 16.51 -18.37 -6.26
C GLY A 200 15.26 -18.25 -5.37
N VAL A 201 15.39 -17.54 -4.24
CA VAL A 201 14.25 -17.25 -3.35
C VAL A 201 13.19 -16.40 -4.06
N ALA A 202 13.60 -15.35 -4.77
CA ALA A 202 12.66 -14.48 -5.51
C ALA A 202 11.86 -15.27 -6.57
N LEU A 203 12.51 -16.20 -7.30
CA LEU A 203 11.84 -17.06 -8.26
C LEU A 203 10.82 -18.00 -7.60
N VAL A 204 11.13 -18.54 -6.42
CA VAL A 204 10.18 -19.35 -5.65
C VAL A 204 9.01 -18.50 -5.17
N LEU A 205 9.27 -17.28 -4.69
CA LEU A 205 8.23 -16.35 -4.24
C LEU A 205 7.30 -15.90 -5.36
N LEU A 206 7.76 -15.86 -6.62
CA LEU A 206 6.89 -15.60 -7.77
C LEU A 206 5.78 -16.65 -7.92
N LEU A 207 5.98 -17.88 -7.42
CA LEU A 207 4.94 -18.92 -7.42
C LEU A 207 3.75 -18.58 -6.51
N ILE A 208 3.85 -17.56 -5.66
CA ILE A 208 2.76 -17.05 -4.82
C ILE A 208 1.78 -16.19 -5.64
N LEU A 209 2.21 -15.60 -6.76
CA LEU A 209 1.36 -14.70 -7.56
C LEU A 209 0.13 -15.40 -8.18
N PRO A 210 0.23 -16.61 -8.78
CA PRO A 210 -0.95 -17.29 -9.32
C PRO A 210 -1.99 -17.67 -8.24
N PRO A 211 -1.63 -18.24 -7.07
CA PRO A 211 -2.55 -18.43 -5.96
C PRO A 211 -3.21 -17.12 -5.48
N LYS A 212 -2.45 -16.03 -5.41
CA LYS A 212 -2.98 -14.71 -5.03
C LYS A 212 -4.05 -14.23 -6.03
N ALA A 213 -3.76 -14.33 -7.33
CA ALA A 213 -4.71 -13.99 -8.40
C ALA A 213 -5.97 -14.87 -8.29
N ALA A 214 -5.80 -16.17 -8.13
CA ALA A 214 -6.91 -17.11 -7.97
C ALA A 214 -7.77 -16.79 -6.74
N GLY A 215 -7.15 -16.39 -5.62
CA GLY A 215 -7.84 -15.93 -4.43
C GLY A 215 -8.73 -14.72 -4.68
N PHE A 216 -8.24 -13.71 -5.42
CA PHE A 216 -9.05 -12.56 -5.82
C PHE A 216 -10.19 -12.94 -6.78
N VAL A 217 -9.95 -13.84 -7.75
CA VAL A 217 -10.99 -14.31 -8.68
C VAL A 217 -12.09 -15.03 -7.91
N TRP A 218 -11.70 -15.94 -7.03
CA TRP A 218 -12.63 -16.68 -6.18
C TRP A 218 -13.45 -15.72 -5.33
N LEU A 219 -12.81 -14.78 -4.63
CA LEU A 219 -13.50 -13.85 -3.73
C LEU A 219 -14.48 -12.95 -4.49
N THR A 220 -14.05 -12.39 -5.62
CA THR A 220 -14.90 -11.48 -6.40
C THR A 220 -16.04 -12.20 -7.12
N SER A 221 -15.88 -13.48 -7.47
CA SER A 221 -16.98 -14.30 -7.96
C SER A 221 -18.09 -14.48 -6.90
N ARG A 222 -17.75 -14.51 -5.60
CA ARG A 222 -18.74 -14.58 -4.49
C ARG A 222 -19.53 -13.29 -4.31
N PHE A 223 -18.94 -12.15 -4.66
CA PHE A 223 -19.63 -10.85 -4.69
C PHE A 223 -20.48 -10.64 -5.96
N ARG A 224 -20.76 -11.71 -6.73
CA ARG A 224 -21.62 -11.71 -7.92
C ARG A 224 -21.14 -10.83 -9.08
N PHE A 225 -19.83 -10.56 -9.16
CA PHE A 225 -19.25 -9.94 -10.35
C PHE A 225 -19.15 -10.95 -11.50
N ARG A 226 -19.24 -10.44 -12.74
CA ARG A 226 -19.04 -11.27 -13.94
C ARG A 226 -17.61 -11.84 -13.94
N VAL A 227 -17.45 -13.09 -14.39
CA VAL A 227 -16.15 -13.80 -14.43
C VAL A 227 -15.06 -12.97 -15.13
N ARG A 228 -15.41 -12.31 -16.25
CA ARG A 228 -14.48 -11.42 -16.97
C ARG A 228 -14.00 -10.25 -16.10
N THR A 229 -14.89 -9.62 -15.35
CA THR A 229 -14.56 -8.52 -14.42
C THR A 229 -13.68 -9.04 -13.29
N ALA A 230 -14.03 -10.17 -12.69
CA ALA A 230 -13.26 -10.83 -11.65
C ALA A 230 -11.85 -11.16 -12.13
N TRP A 231 -11.70 -11.79 -13.30
CA TRP A 231 -10.41 -12.16 -13.87
C TRP A 231 -9.50 -10.96 -14.11
N HIS A 232 -9.97 -9.96 -14.87
CA HIS A 232 -9.13 -8.81 -15.21
C HIS A 232 -8.73 -8.00 -13.97
N MET A 233 -9.65 -7.79 -13.03
CA MET A 233 -9.34 -7.10 -11.77
C MET A 233 -8.31 -7.88 -10.96
N SER A 234 -8.46 -9.20 -10.86
CA SER A 234 -7.59 -10.05 -10.04
C SER A 234 -6.17 -10.16 -10.59
N VAL A 235 -6.02 -10.27 -11.91
CA VAL A 235 -4.71 -10.29 -12.57
C VAL A 235 -3.98 -8.95 -12.38
N THR A 236 -4.71 -7.83 -12.45
CA THR A 236 -4.13 -6.50 -12.15
C THR A 236 -3.66 -6.38 -10.69
N LEU A 237 -4.35 -7.02 -9.75
CA LEU A 237 -3.97 -7.06 -8.33
C LEU A 237 -2.92 -8.13 -7.99
N ALA A 238 -2.53 -8.97 -8.95
CA ALA A 238 -1.56 -10.05 -8.73
C ALA A 238 -0.11 -9.55 -8.82
N THR A 239 0.20 -8.52 -8.05
CA THR A 239 1.53 -7.91 -7.92
C THR A 239 1.99 -8.00 -6.47
N SER A 240 3.29 -7.81 -6.22
CA SER A 240 3.85 -7.70 -4.87
C SER A 240 4.13 -6.24 -4.56
N SER A 241 3.72 -5.78 -3.37
CA SER A 241 3.87 -4.38 -2.95
C SER A 241 5.20 -4.09 -2.27
N GLU A 242 5.67 -2.86 -2.48
CA GLU A 242 6.66 -2.14 -1.71
C GLU A 242 6.36 -2.09 -0.20
N PHE A 243 5.09 -1.96 0.20
CA PHE A 243 4.70 -2.02 1.60
C PHE A 243 4.91 -3.43 2.17
N GLY A 244 4.83 -4.45 1.33
CA GLY A 244 5.22 -5.81 1.69
C GLY A 244 6.69 -5.90 2.11
N LEU A 245 7.59 -5.19 1.42
CA LEU A 245 9.01 -5.11 1.82
C LEU A 245 9.16 -4.41 3.17
N SER A 246 8.47 -3.28 3.38
CA SER A 246 8.49 -2.56 4.66
C SER A 246 8.02 -3.43 5.83
N VAL A 247 6.97 -4.24 5.63
CA VAL A 247 6.45 -5.18 6.64
C VAL A 247 7.42 -6.36 6.84
N ALA A 248 8.04 -6.86 5.76
CA ALA A 248 9.00 -7.95 5.84
C ALA A 248 10.25 -7.57 6.65
N VAL A 249 10.73 -6.32 6.53
CA VAL A 249 11.84 -5.81 7.35
C VAL A 249 11.52 -5.89 8.85
N VAL A 250 10.28 -5.56 9.24
CA VAL A 250 9.83 -5.67 10.65
C VAL A 250 9.83 -7.13 11.14
N SER A 251 9.75 -8.13 10.25
CA SER A 251 9.76 -9.54 10.65
C SER A 251 11.16 -10.09 10.99
N VAL A 252 12.21 -9.42 10.53
CA VAL A 252 13.61 -9.85 10.70
C VAL A 252 14.26 -9.17 11.92
N ASN A 253 13.75 -8.01 12.32
CA ASN A 253 14.15 -7.30 13.54
C ASN A 253 13.42 -7.86 14.77
#